data_AF-A0A640K995-F1
#
_entry.id   AF-A0A640K995-F1
#
_cell.length_a   1.000
_cell.length_b   1.000
_cell.length_c   1.000
_cell.angle_alpha   90.00
_cell.angle_beta   90.00
_cell.angle_gamma   90.00
#
_symmetry.space_group_name_H-M   'P 1'
#
loop_
_entity.id
_entity.type
_entity.pdbx_description
1 polymer ?
#
loop_
_entity_poly.entity_id
_entity_poly.type
_entity_poly.pdbx_seq_one_letter_code
_entity_poly.pdbx_strand_id
1 'polypeptide(L)'
;MSLKHVASVGAVGVLSVASIFGGSRWRRVELRRAELNEEYTKLMTEMRTFNEERLTRDERLAAKEAEAKATAETVDILWRDRLERYAQVNKDLHAYLAALPEAIGALKGLSNHYRYMSEEMPKFMGFDIACSKVHNLALMLEHGKAVGIQRVAATVQEMFSAEPLVQTVCTSILDTPALPHPNSIAEASATFTFCMEELDSAVGAVAMRYAATLEEPPNATPGIMSDSVRKLVRMTRADTLSKGQLQLAERRKDLERVLRRAQRQLHTEEDIRAALDYTKELREHLTATPPRRTDLLLSSSSRKNDFLDAVRSEKEVKKAIQQMELWCDSATAFLVNRQAEDALQSYYLLLAETLTAVNEVK
;
A
#
# COMPACT_ATOMS: atom_id res chain seq x y z
N MET A 1 53.37 -66.08 -172.65
CA MET A 1 54.56 -65.23 -172.45
C MET A 1 54.24 -64.14 -171.43
N SER A 2 55.26 -63.74 -170.67
CA SER A 2 55.32 -62.74 -169.59
C SER A 2 54.69 -61.36 -169.92
N LEU A 3 54.21 -60.65 -168.89
CA LEU A 3 54.74 -59.33 -168.49
C LEU A 3 54.10 -58.82 -167.18
N LYS A 4 54.95 -58.71 -166.17
CA LYS A 4 54.79 -57.90 -164.94
C LYS A 4 55.30 -56.48 -165.21
N HIS A 5 54.79 -55.55 -164.39
CA HIS A 5 55.31 -54.22 -164.02
C HIS A 5 54.50 -53.00 -164.50
N VAL A 6 54.47 -52.01 -163.59
CA VAL A 6 53.83 -50.68 -163.64
C VAL A 6 52.34 -50.74 -163.25
N ALA A 7 51.83 -50.17 -162.15
CA ALA A 7 52.29 -49.08 -161.30
C ALA A 7 51.86 -49.28 -159.84
N SER A 8 52.85 -49.34 -158.94
CA SER A 8 52.78 -48.78 -157.60
C SER A 8 53.34 -47.35 -157.66
N VAL A 9 53.07 -46.55 -156.62
CA VAL A 9 53.41 -45.12 -156.45
C VAL A 9 52.30 -44.17 -156.92
N GLY A 10 51.49 -43.70 -155.96
CA GLY A 10 50.53 -42.61 -156.22
C GLY A 10 49.59 -42.25 -155.07
N ALA A 11 49.31 -43.16 -154.12
CA ALA A 11 48.23 -42.95 -153.15
C ALA A 11 48.65 -43.05 -151.67
N VAL A 12 49.91 -42.76 -151.35
CA VAL A 12 50.39 -42.60 -149.97
C VAL A 12 51.05 -41.23 -149.88
N GLY A 13 50.27 -40.19 -149.59
CA GLY A 13 50.81 -38.84 -149.55
C GLY A 13 49.89 -37.74 -149.02
N VAL A 14 48.57 -37.95 -148.88
CA VAL A 14 47.64 -36.85 -148.58
C VAL A 14 46.87 -37.02 -147.25
N LEU A 15 46.90 -38.19 -146.61
CA LEU A 15 46.12 -38.43 -145.38
C LEU A 15 46.77 -37.94 -144.08
N SER A 16 47.99 -37.39 -144.12
CA SER A 16 48.74 -37.00 -142.90
C SER A 16 48.56 -35.53 -142.49
N VAL A 17 47.95 -34.67 -143.33
CA VAL A 17 47.90 -33.20 -143.11
C VAL A 17 46.50 -32.69 -142.71
N ALA A 18 45.44 -33.45 -142.98
CA ALA A 18 44.06 -33.04 -142.68
C ALA A 18 43.66 -33.17 -141.19
N SER A 19 44.44 -33.89 -140.38
CA SER A 19 44.14 -34.14 -138.96
C SER A 19 44.55 -32.99 -138.01
N ILE A 20 45.37 -32.04 -138.46
CA ILE A 20 45.91 -30.98 -137.58
C ILE A 20 45.00 -29.73 -137.56
N PHE A 21 44.34 -29.40 -138.68
CA PHE A 21 43.51 -28.19 -138.77
C PHE A 21 42.10 -28.35 -138.19
N GLY A 22 41.49 -29.54 -138.27
CA GLY A 22 40.18 -29.84 -137.67
C GLY A 22 40.21 -29.88 -136.13
N GLY A 23 41.29 -30.39 -135.55
CA GLY A 23 41.49 -30.42 -134.10
C GLY A 23 41.56 -29.03 -133.47
N SER A 24 42.12 -28.03 -134.18
CA SER A 24 42.25 -26.66 -133.65
C SER A 24 40.91 -25.92 -133.47
N ARG A 25 39.93 -26.17 -134.36
CA ARG A 25 38.58 -25.58 -134.28
C ARG A 25 37.71 -26.27 -133.23
N TRP A 26 37.80 -27.60 -133.15
CA TRP A 26 37.09 -28.38 -132.12
C TRP A 26 37.61 -28.03 -130.72
N ARG A 27 38.94 -27.93 -130.56
CA ARG A 27 39.57 -27.52 -129.31
C ARG A 27 39.18 -26.11 -128.87
N ARG A 28 38.92 -25.19 -129.82
CA ARG A 28 38.43 -23.83 -129.53
C ARG A 28 36.97 -23.82 -129.05
N VAL A 29 36.12 -24.69 -129.60
CA VAL A 29 34.72 -24.86 -129.16
C VAL A 29 34.66 -25.56 -127.80
N GLU A 30 35.52 -26.55 -127.55
CA GLU A 30 35.66 -27.20 -126.23
C GLU A 30 36.13 -26.21 -125.17
N LEU A 31 37.15 -25.39 -125.48
CA LEU A 31 37.60 -24.32 -124.59
C LEU A 31 36.47 -23.32 -124.31
N ARG A 32 35.72 -22.89 -125.32
CA ARG A 32 34.61 -21.96 -125.09
C ARG A 32 33.45 -22.58 -124.33
N ARG A 33 33.17 -23.88 -124.51
CA ARG A 33 32.21 -24.63 -123.68
C ARG A 33 32.68 -24.78 -122.24
N ALA A 34 33.98 -25.02 -122.04
CA ALA A 34 34.57 -25.06 -120.70
C ALA A 34 34.49 -23.69 -120.01
N GLU A 35 34.80 -22.60 -120.72
CA GLU A 35 34.66 -21.22 -120.25
C GLU A 35 33.20 -20.87 -119.90
N LEU A 36 32.24 -21.20 -120.76
CA LEU A 36 30.81 -20.98 -120.50
C LEU A 36 30.30 -21.80 -119.32
N ASN A 37 30.75 -23.05 -119.17
CA ASN A 37 30.42 -23.86 -118.01
C ASN A 37 31.05 -23.29 -116.73
N GLU A 38 32.25 -22.72 -116.80
CA GLU A 38 32.91 -22.04 -115.69
C GLU A 38 32.20 -20.73 -115.33
N GLU A 39 31.77 -19.94 -116.31
CA GLU A 39 30.95 -18.74 -116.13
C GLU A 39 29.59 -19.10 -115.49
N TYR A 40 28.95 -20.19 -115.93
CA TYR A 40 27.68 -20.66 -115.39
C TYR A 40 27.83 -21.19 -113.95
N THR A 41 28.89 -21.93 -113.64
CA THR A 41 29.13 -22.40 -112.27
C THR A 41 29.44 -21.24 -111.34
N LYS A 42 30.22 -20.24 -111.78
CA LYS A 42 30.46 -19.00 -111.04
C LYS A 42 29.16 -18.26 -110.74
N LEU A 43 28.30 -18.06 -111.75
CA LEU A 43 27.01 -17.41 -111.58
C LEU A 43 26.10 -18.17 -110.60
N MET A 44 26.06 -19.51 -110.70
CA MET A 44 25.30 -20.34 -109.77
C MET A 44 25.85 -20.27 -108.34
N THR A 45 27.17 -20.17 -108.15
CA THR A 45 27.75 -19.97 -106.82
C THR A 45 27.44 -18.57 -106.28
N GLU A 46 27.51 -17.52 -107.10
CA GLU A 46 27.16 -16.15 -106.71
C GLU A 46 25.67 -16.01 -106.37
N MET A 47 24.78 -16.68 -107.12
CA MET A 47 23.36 -16.72 -106.76
C MET A 47 23.10 -17.46 -105.46
N ARG A 48 23.85 -18.55 -105.19
CA ARG A 48 23.74 -19.28 -103.92
C ARG A 48 24.23 -18.42 -102.76
N THR A 49 25.40 -17.80 -102.86
CA THR A 49 25.90 -16.90 -101.80
C THR A 49 24.98 -15.71 -101.59
N PHE A 50 24.42 -15.13 -102.66
CA PHE A 50 23.45 -14.05 -102.55
C PHE A 50 22.17 -14.47 -101.82
N ASN A 51 21.64 -15.66 -102.14
CA ASN A 51 20.45 -16.19 -101.48
C ASN A 51 20.73 -16.56 -100.01
N GLU A 52 21.90 -17.10 -99.70
CA GLU A 52 22.35 -17.36 -98.32
C GLU A 52 22.52 -16.04 -97.53
N GLU A 53 23.12 -15.01 -98.13
CA GLU A 53 23.21 -13.68 -97.54
C GLU A 53 21.84 -13.04 -97.32
N ARG A 54 20.90 -13.24 -98.24
CA ARG A 54 19.54 -12.74 -98.10
C ARG A 54 18.82 -13.46 -96.96
N LEU A 55 18.88 -14.79 -96.90
CA LEU A 55 18.28 -15.58 -95.82
C LEU A 55 18.86 -15.17 -94.45
N THR A 56 20.18 -15.03 -94.35
CA THR A 56 20.82 -14.59 -93.09
C THR A 56 20.45 -13.15 -92.72
N ARG A 57 20.22 -12.26 -93.69
CA ARG A 57 19.70 -10.90 -93.41
C ARG A 57 18.25 -10.96 -92.91
N ASP A 58 17.39 -11.75 -93.54
CA ASP A 58 15.98 -11.90 -93.15
C ASP A 58 15.86 -12.53 -91.75
N GLU A 59 16.67 -13.55 -91.44
CA GLU A 59 16.76 -14.14 -90.09
C GLU A 59 17.23 -13.13 -89.04
N ARG A 60 18.23 -12.31 -89.36
CA ARG A 60 18.69 -11.23 -88.46
C ARG A 60 17.64 -10.14 -88.26
N LEU A 61 16.86 -9.82 -89.29
CA LEU A 61 15.74 -8.86 -89.17
C LEU A 61 14.64 -9.43 -88.29
N ALA A 62 14.24 -10.69 -88.49
CA ALA A 62 13.26 -11.35 -87.64
C ALA A 62 13.72 -11.43 -86.17
N ALA A 63 14.99 -11.74 -85.92
CA ALA A 63 15.56 -11.74 -84.57
C ALA A 63 15.51 -10.34 -83.93
N LYS A 64 15.88 -9.29 -84.68
CA LYS A 64 15.79 -7.90 -84.20
C LYS A 64 14.37 -7.45 -83.94
N GLU A 65 13.41 -7.87 -84.75
CA GLU A 65 11.98 -7.58 -84.52
C GLU A 65 11.47 -8.27 -83.26
N ALA A 66 11.89 -9.52 -83.00
CA ALA A 66 11.55 -10.22 -81.77
C ALA A 66 12.16 -9.54 -80.52
N GLU A 67 13.42 -9.12 -80.59
CA GLU A 67 14.08 -8.33 -79.54
C GLU A 67 13.40 -6.96 -79.33
N ALA A 68 13.03 -6.27 -80.41
CA ALA A 68 12.32 -5.00 -80.35
C ALA A 68 10.93 -5.14 -79.69
N LYS A 69 10.21 -6.23 -79.98
CA LYS A 69 8.93 -6.54 -79.33
C LYS A 69 9.12 -6.85 -77.84
N ALA A 70 10.07 -7.70 -77.49
CA ALA A 70 10.36 -8.03 -76.09
C ALA A 70 10.78 -6.78 -75.30
N THR A 71 11.61 -5.91 -75.88
CA THR A 71 12.01 -4.65 -75.23
C THR A 71 10.82 -3.69 -75.07
N ALA A 72 9.96 -3.54 -76.08
CA ALA A 72 8.75 -2.74 -75.96
C ALA A 72 7.80 -3.27 -74.86
N GLU A 73 7.57 -4.57 -74.80
CA GLU A 73 6.75 -5.20 -73.75
C GLU A 73 7.34 -4.98 -72.35
N THR A 74 8.67 -5.11 -72.20
CA THR A 74 9.32 -4.85 -70.90
C THR A 74 9.19 -3.39 -70.47
N VAL A 75 9.30 -2.45 -71.40
CA VAL A 75 9.10 -1.02 -71.14
C VAL A 75 7.67 -0.74 -70.70
N ASP A 76 6.67 -1.33 -71.38
CA ASP A 76 5.26 -1.18 -71.00
C ASP A 76 4.96 -1.74 -69.61
N ILE A 77 5.54 -2.90 -69.26
CA ILE A 77 5.42 -3.51 -67.93
C ILE A 77 6.02 -2.57 -66.87
N LEU A 78 7.23 -2.05 -67.10
CA LEU A 78 7.91 -1.14 -66.17
C LEU A 78 7.13 0.16 -65.98
N TRP A 79 6.57 0.72 -67.05
CA TRP A 79 5.75 1.92 -66.96
C TRP A 79 4.45 1.68 -66.19
N ARG A 80 3.80 0.53 -66.40
CA ARG A 80 2.58 0.16 -65.67
C ARG A 80 2.84 0.00 -64.18
N ASP A 81 3.87 -0.75 -63.79
CA ASP A 81 4.28 -0.93 -62.39
C ASP A 81 4.64 0.42 -61.75
N ARG A 82 5.36 1.30 -62.47
CA ARG A 82 5.70 2.63 -61.96
C ARG A 82 4.47 3.50 -61.73
N LEU A 83 3.52 3.50 -62.66
CA LEU A 83 2.27 4.26 -62.52
C LEU A 83 1.41 3.73 -61.37
N GLU A 84 1.36 2.42 -61.18
CA GLU A 84 0.63 1.79 -60.07
C GLU A 84 1.25 2.17 -58.72
N ARG A 85 2.58 2.18 -58.60
CA ARG A 85 3.27 2.66 -57.39
C ARG A 85 2.96 4.13 -57.10
N TYR A 86 2.94 5.00 -58.11
CA TYR A 86 2.55 6.41 -57.91
C TYR A 86 1.09 6.54 -57.47
N ALA A 87 0.19 5.75 -58.04
CA ALA A 87 -1.20 5.73 -57.62
C ALA A 87 -1.34 5.27 -56.16
N GLN A 88 -0.57 4.26 -55.74
CA GLN A 88 -0.57 3.80 -54.35
C GLN A 88 -0.01 4.85 -53.39
N VAL A 89 1.13 5.47 -53.73
CA VAL A 89 1.72 6.55 -52.91
C VAL A 89 0.74 7.72 -52.75
N ASN A 90 0.00 8.09 -53.80
CA ASN A 90 -1.03 9.13 -53.70
C ASN A 90 -2.18 8.72 -52.76
N LYS A 91 -2.64 7.46 -52.82
CA LYS A 91 -3.67 6.97 -51.89
C LYS A 91 -3.18 7.02 -50.44
N ASP A 92 -1.95 6.59 -50.20
CA ASP A 92 -1.36 6.58 -48.86
C ASP A 92 -1.19 8.03 -48.35
N LEU A 93 -0.72 8.95 -49.19
CA LEU A 93 -0.61 10.37 -48.86
C LEU A 93 -1.97 10.98 -48.50
N HIS A 94 -3.02 10.69 -49.27
CA HIS A 94 -4.37 11.16 -48.95
C HIS A 94 -4.90 10.57 -47.65
N ALA A 95 -4.60 9.30 -47.35
CA ALA A 95 -4.96 8.69 -46.07
C ALA A 95 -4.28 9.38 -44.89
N TYR A 96 -2.98 9.71 -45.01
CA TYR A 96 -2.27 10.47 -43.98
C TYR A 96 -2.83 11.89 -43.80
N LEU A 97 -3.15 12.58 -44.89
CA LEU A 97 -3.76 13.92 -44.84
C LEU A 97 -5.15 13.89 -44.20
N ALA A 98 -5.92 12.81 -44.40
CA ALA A 98 -7.23 12.63 -43.77
C ALA A 98 -7.13 12.31 -42.27
N ALA A 99 -6.09 11.59 -41.84
CA ALA A 99 -5.88 11.22 -40.43
C ALA A 99 -5.26 12.37 -39.58
N LEU A 100 -4.54 13.30 -40.21
CA LEU A 100 -3.87 14.42 -39.54
C LEU A 100 -4.80 15.30 -38.67
N PRO A 101 -5.98 15.72 -39.14
CA PRO A 101 -6.92 16.51 -38.34
C PRO A 101 -7.40 15.79 -37.07
N GLU A 102 -7.62 14.48 -37.15
CA GLU A 102 -8.04 13.66 -36.01
C GLU A 102 -6.91 13.56 -34.98
N ALA A 103 -5.67 13.32 -35.43
CA ALA A 103 -4.50 13.31 -34.56
C ALA A 103 -4.25 14.67 -33.87
N ILE A 104 -4.40 15.78 -34.61
CA ILE A 104 -4.29 17.13 -34.03
C ILE A 104 -5.43 17.39 -33.03
N GLY A 105 -6.64 16.93 -33.34
CA GLY A 105 -7.79 17.01 -32.43
C GLY A 105 -7.56 16.26 -31.12
N ALA A 106 -7.04 15.03 -31.20
CA ALA A 106 -6.68 14.22 -30.04
C ALA A 106 -5.60 14.92 -29.19
N LEU A 107 -4.58 15.49 -29.83
CA LEU A 107 -3.48 16.20 -29.15
C LEU A 107 -3.97 17.46 -28.44
N LYS A 108 -4.93 18.19 -29.04
CA LYS A 108 -5.61 19.33 -28.40
C LYS A 108 -6.45 18.89 -27.19
N GLY A 109 -7.15 17.76 -27.30
CA GLY A 109 -7.88 17.17 -26.18
C GLY A 109 -6.96 16.80 -25.01
N LEU A 110 -5.84 16.15 -25.31
CA LEU A 110 -4.82 15.79 -24.33
C LEU A 110 -4.20 17.03 -23.66
N SER A 111 -3.86 18.06 -24.44
CA SER A 111 -3.31 19.32 -23.92
C SER A 111 -4.31 20.03 -23.00
N ASN A 112 -5.60 20.07 -23.36
CA ASN A 112 -6.63 20.62 -22.49
C ASN A 112 -6.80 19.83 -21.19
N HIS A 113 -6.70 18.50 -21.26
CA HIS A 113 -6.75 17.64 -20.07
C HIS A 113 -5.55 17.88 -19.13
N TYR A 114 -4.33 17.97 -19.67
CA TYR A 114 -3.15 18.33 -18.87
C TYR A 114 -3.23 19.73 -18.28
N ARG A 115 -3.77 20.69 -19.04
CA ARG A 115 -4.02 22.05 -18.54
C ARG A 115 -5.00 22.05 -17.37
N TYR A 116 -6.10 21.32 -17.49
CA TYR A 116 -7.06 21.11 -16.39
C TYR A 116 -6.38 20.48 -15.17
N MET A 117 -5.60 19.42 -15.37
CA MET A 117 -4.83 18.78 -14.30
C MET A 117 -3.88 19.76 -13.60
N SER A 118 -3.21 20.64 -14.35
CA SER A 118 -2.29 21.62 -13.76
C SER A 118 -2.97 22.80 -13.08
N GLU A 119 -4.11 23.26 -13.60
CA GLU A 119 -4.78 24.49 -13.13
C GLU A 119 -5.82 24.20 -12.03
N GLU A 120 -6.54 23.08 -12.13
CA GLU A 120 -7.68 22.76 -11.25
C GLU A 120 -7.33 21.72 -10.16
N MET A 121 -6.54 20.66 -10.43
CA MET A 121 -6.22 19.66 -9.38
C MET A 121 -5.52 20.25 -8.14
N PRO A 122 -4.62 21.24 -8.24
CA PRO A 122 -4.01 21.82 -7.04
C PRO A 122 -5.02 22.46 -6.08
N LYS A 123 -6.18 22.91 -6.60
CA LYS A 123 -7.30 23.42 -5.77
C LYS A 123 -7.99 22.30 -4.99
N PHE A 124 -7.90 21.06 -5.45
CA PHE A 124 -8.48 19.87 -4.80
C PHE A 124 -7.47 19.06 -3.98
N MET A 125 -6.15 19.21 -4.21
CA MET A 125 -5.11 18.50 -3.43
C MET A 125 -5.21 18.79 -1.93
N GLY A 126 -5.50 20.03 -1.53
CA GLY A 126 -5.70 20.38 -0.12
C GLY A 126 -6.93 19.71 0.49
N PHE A 127 -8.00 19.54 -0.30
CA PHE A 127 -9.25 18.90 0.12
C PHE A 127 -9.10 17.39 0.28
N ASP A 128 -8.40 16.72 -0.65
CA ASP A 128 -8.19 15.26 -0.61
C ASP A 128 -7.23 14.84 0.53
N ILE A 129 -6.17 15.63 0.77
CA ILE A 129 -5.24 15.41 1.90
C ILE A 129 -5.94 15.69 3.24
N ALA A 130 -6.77 16.73 3.33
CA ALA A 130 -7.50 17.02 4.57
C ALA A 130 -8.63 16.02 4.83
N CYS A 131 -9.38 15.61 3.80
CA CYS A 131 -10.42 14.59 3.92
C CYS A 131 -9.85 13.22 4.33
N SER A 132 -8.73 12.80 3.72
CA SER A 132 -8.05 11.55 4.11
C SER A 132 -7.50 11.61 5.53
N LYS A 133 -6.95 12.75 6.00
CA LYS A 133 -6.53 12.92 7.39
C LYS A 133 -7.70 12.84 8.37
N VAL A 134 -8.83 13.48 8.06
CA VAL A 134 -10.04 13.43 8.90
C VAL A 134 -10.63 12.02 8.94
N HIS A 135 -10.72 11.34 7.80
CA HIS A 135 -11.18 9.96 7.71
C HIS A 135 -10.28 9.01 8.50
N ASN A 136 -8.96 9.10 8.31
CA ASN A 136 -8.02 8.24 9.00
C ASN A 136 -8.02 8.51 10.52
N LEU A 137 -8.15 9.78 10.95
CA LEU A 137 -8.31 10.10 12.37
C LEU A 137 -9.57 9.46 12.96
N ALA A 138 -10.70 9.50 12.23
CA ALA A 138 -11.94 8.85 12.66
C ALA A 138 -11.75 7.35 12.86
N LEU A 139 -11.14 6.66 11.89
CA LEU A 139 -10.85 5.23 11.96
C LEU A 139 -9.93 4.89 13.14
N MET A 140 -8.90 5.71 13.37
CA MET A 140 -7.97 5.54 14.48
C MET A 140 -8.67 5.72 15.83
N LEU A 141 -9.60 6.68 15.97
CA LEU A 141 -10.40 6.86 17.18
C LEU A 141 -11.40 5.73 17.42
N GLU A 142 -12.05 5.22 16.38
CA GLU A 142 -12.92 4.05 16.50
C GLU A 142 -12.14 2.80 16.90
N HIS A 143 -10.98 2.56 16.29
CA HIS A 143 -10.09 1.49 16.69
C HIS A 143 -9.57 1.67 18.13
N GLY A 144 -9.27 2.91 18.52
CA GLY A 144 -8.87 3.27 19.88
C GLY A 144 -9.94 2.94 20.92
N LYS A 145 -11.23 3.12 20.61
CA LYS A 145 -12.32 2.70 21.52
C LYS A 145 -12.37 1.19 21.74
N ALA A 146 -11.97 0.39 20.75
CA ALA A 146 -12.01 -1.07 20.85
C ALA A 146 -10.76 -1.65 21.54
N VAL A 147 -9.58 -1.07 21.30
CA VAL A 147 -8.29 -1.67 21.71
C VAL A 147 -7.49 -0.80 22.69
N GLY A 148 -7.95 0.43 22.95
CA GLY A 148 -7.32 1.43 23.81
C GLY A 148 -6.54 2.48 23.02
N ILE A 149 -6.71 3.76 23.40
CA ILE A 149 -6.08 4.91 22.73
C ILE A 149 -4.55 4.86 22.71
N GLN A 150 -3.95 4.20 23.70
CA GLN A 150 -2.49 3.99 23.82
C GLN A 150 -1.86 3.31 22.61
N ARG A 151 -2.56 2.34 22.01
CA ARG A 151 -2.04 1.60 20.84
C ARG A 151 -2.08 2.42 19.55
N VAL A 152 -2.94 3.44 19.54
CA VAL A 152 -3.23 4.28 18.38
C VAL A 152 -2.40 5.57 18.45
N ALA A 153 -2.02 6.01 19.65
CA ALA A 153 -1.33 7.26 19.93
C ALA A 153 -0.10 7.50 19.05
N ALA A 154 0.80 6.52 18.89
CA ALA A 154 2.01 6.66 18.08
C ALA A 154 1.68 6.91 16.60
N THR A 155 0.69 6.21 16.06
CA THR A 155 0.28 6.37 14.66
C THR A 155 -0.44 7.69 14.42
N VAL A 156 -1.29 8.13 15.36
CA VAL A 156 -1.92 9.47 15.29
C VAL A 156 -0.83 10.55 15.33
N GLN A 157 0.18 10.37 16.18
CA GLN A 157 1.30 11.29 16.29
C GLN A 157 2.09 11.43 14.97
N GLU A 158 2.34 10.33 14.27
CA GLU A 158 3.00 10.35 12.95
C GLU A 158 2.13 11.02 11.87
N MET A 159 0.83 10.72 11.85
CA MET A 159 -0.11 11.30 10.89
C MET A 159 -0.28 12.82 11.03
N PHE A 160 -0.17 13.33 12.27
CA PHE A 160 -0.36 14.74 12.62
C PHE A 160 0.93 15.36 13.19
N SER A 161 2.07 15.12 12.53
CA SER A 161 3.39 15.65 12.93
C SER A 161 3.46 17.18 13.03
N ALA A 162 2.65 17.89 12.25
CA ALA A 162 2.62 19.35 12.23
C ALA A 162 1.69 19.97 13.29
N GLU A 163 0.85 19.19 13.97
CA GLU A 163 -0.21 19.70 14.85
C GLU A 163 0.19 19.63 16.33
N PRO A 164 0.52 20.77 16.98
CA PRO A 164 1.11 20.77 18.32
C PRO A 164 0.17 20.22 19.39
N LEU A 165 -1.14 20.44 19.27
CA LEU A 165 -2.13 19.91 20.22
C LEU A 165 -2.15 18.37 20.17
N VAL A 166 -2.22 17.79 18.97
CA VAL A 166 -2.22 16.33 18.79
C VAL A 166 -0.91 15.74 19.30
N GLN A 167 0.22 16.40 19.03
CA GLN A 167 1.52 15.98 19.57
C GLN A 167 1.50 15.93 21.10
N THR A 168 1.07 16.99 21.78
CA THR A 168 1.05 17.04 23.25
C THR A 168 0.15 15.98 23.88
N VAL A 169 -1.00 15.71 23.27
CA VAL A 169 -1.95 14.69 23.74
C VAL A 169 -1.36 13.29 23.55
N CYS A 170 -0.82 12.99 22.38
CA CYS A 170 -0.19 11.69 22.11
C CYS A 170 1.05 11.45 22.98
N THR A 171 1.89 12.45 23.22
CA THR A 171 3.03 12.32 24.14
C THR A 171 2.58 12.04 25.57
N SER A 172 1.52 12.72 26.05
CA SER A 172 0.97 12.47 27.39
C SER A 172 0.48 11.03 27.56
N ILE A 173 -0.11 10.44 26.52
CA ILE A 173 -0.54 9.03 26.54
C ILE A 173 0.67 8.10 26.58
N LEU A 174 1.69 8.37 25.75
CA LEU A 174 2.89 7.52 25.65
C LEU A 174 3.79 7.58 26.88
N ASP A 175 3.82 8.72 27.58
CA ASP A 175 4.56 8.93 28.83
C ASP A 175 3.85 8.30 30.04
N THR A 176 2.58 7.91 29.90
CA THR A 176 1.81 7.28 30.97
C THR A 176 2.34 5.87 31.24
N PRO A 177 2.63 5.49 32.50
CA PRO A 177 3.13 4.15 32.81
C PRO A 177 2.16 3.06 32.37
N ALA A 178 2.69 1.96 31.83
CA ALA A 178 1.93 0.79 31.35
C ALA A 178 1.35 -0.05 32.51
N LEU A 179 0.65 0.60 33.44
CA LEU A 179 -0.12 -0.04 34.49
C LEU A 179 -1.47 -0.47 33.91
N PRO A 180 -1.99 -1.66 34.28
CA PRO A 180 -3.36 -2.01 33.96
C PRO A 180 -4.29 -1.01 34.64
N HIS A 181 -5.01 -0.24 33.83
CA HIS A 181 -5.99 0.75 34.29
C HIS A 181 -7.42 0.23 34.00
N PRO A 182 -8.43 0.72 34.74
CA PRO A 182 -9.82 0.38 34.44
C PRO A 182 -10.20 0.84 33.02
N ASN A 183 -11.12 0.13 32.38
CA ASN A 183 -11.66 0.49 31.06
C ASN A 183 -12.95 1.30 31.16
N SER A 184 -13.53 1.40 32.36
CA SER A 184 -14.78 2.15 32.60
C SER A 184 -14.82 2.78 33.99
N ILE A 185 -15.68 3.79 34.13
CA ILE A 185 -15.98 4.42 35.44
C ILE A 185 -16.51 3.38 36.44
N ALA A 186 -17.29 2.40 35.98
CA ALA A 186 -17.82 1.34 36.83
C ALA A 186 -16.70 0.44 37.39
N GLU A 187 -15.70 0.09 36.57
CA GLU A 187 -14.52 -0.66 37.00
C GLU A 187 -13.65 0.17 37.96
N ALA A 188 -13.45 1.45 37.67
CA ALA A 188 -12.73 2.38 38.55
C ALA A 188 -13.43 2.51 39.91
N SER A 189 -14.76 2.59 39.92
CA SER A 189 -15.57 2.63 41.14
C SER A 189 -15.53 1.31 41.91
N ALA A 190 -15.64 0.17 41.24
CA ALA A 190 -15.60 -1.13 41.90
C ALA A 190 -14.24 -1.36 42.59
N THR A 191 -13.15 -1.05 41.89
CA THR A 191 -11.79 -1.14 42.44
C THR A 191 -11.57 -0.16 43.60
N PHE A 192 -12.10 1.07 43.50
CA PHE A 192 -12.06 2.05 44.60
C PHE A 192 -12.78 1.53 45.84
N THR A 193 -14.02 1.04 45.69
CA THR A 193 -14.81 0.51 46.82
C THR A 193 -14.11 -0.66 47.49
N PHE A 194 -13.47 -1.54 46.70
CA PHE A 194 -12.67 -2.66 47.22
C PHE A 194 -11.46 -2.16 48.04
N CYS A 195 -10.67 -1.23 47.52
CA CYS A 195 -9.51 -0.67 48.23
C CYS A 195 -9.92 0.02 49.54
N MET A 196 -11.01 0.78 49.54
CA MET A 196 -11.53 1.45 50.74
C MET A 196 -12.10 0.47 51.78
N GLU A 197 -12.70 -0.64 51.35
CA GLU A 197 -13.17 -1.69 52.25
C GLU A 197 -12.04 -2.46 52.92
N GLU A 198 -10.98 -2.79 52.17
CA GLU A 198 -9.77 -3.42 52.71
C GLU A 198 -9.08 -2.51 53.73
N LEU A 199 -9.01 -1.21 53.45
CA LEU A 199 -8.46 -0.23 54.39
C LEU A 199 -9.31 -0.11 55.65
N ASP A 200 -10.63 -0.01 55.53
CA ASP A 200 -11.54 0.02 56.68
C ASP A 200 -11.46 -1.26 57.52
N SER A 201 -11.34 -2.42 56.87
CA SER A 201 -11.19 -3.72 57.52
C SER A 201 -9.91 -3.80 58.33
N ALA A 202 -8.79 -3.38 57.74
CA ALA A 202 -7.49 -3.33 58.40
C ALA A 202 -7.49 -2.36 59.59
N VAL A 203 -8.01 -1.14 59.41
CA VAL A 203 -8.13 -0.14 60.50
C VAL A 203 -9.08 -0.62 61.59
N GLY A 204 -10.19 -1.28 61.22
CA GLY A 204 -11.14 -1.88 62.15
C GLY A 204 -10.52 -3.00 62.98
N ALA A 205 -9.68 -3.85 62.39
CA ALA A 205 -8.92 -4.88 63.10
C ALA A 205 -7.95 -4.26 64.11
N VAL A 206 -7.23 -3.20 63.73
CA VAL A 206 -6.35 -2.45 64.64
C VAL A 206 -7.16 -1.86 65.81
N ALA A 207 -8.30 -1.23 65.50
CA ALA A 207 -9.16 -0.60 66.51
C ALA A 207 -9.71 -1.62 67.51
N MET A 208 -10.13 -2.80 67.05
CA MET A 208 -10.58 -3.89 67.93
C MET A 208 -9.44 -4.43 68.80
N ARG A 209 -8.24 -4.59 68.25
CA ARG A 209 -7.05 -5.03 69.01
C ARG A 209 -6.62 -3.98 70.04
N TYR A 210 -6.63 -2.71 69.67
CA TYR A 210 -6.30 -1.59 70.55
C TYR A 210 -7.36 -1.37 71.65
N ALA A 211 -8.64 -1.59 71.34
CA ALA A 211 -9.70 -1.57 72.35
C ALA A 211 -9.55 -2.75 73.33
N ALA A 212 -9.20 -3.94 72.84
CA ALA A 212 -8.96 -5.11 73.69
C ALA A 212 -7.76 -4.91 74.64
N THR A 213 -6.68 -4.27 74.17
CA THR A 213 -5.52 -3.93 75.02
C THR A 213 -5.81 -2.83 76.04
N LEU A 214 -6.77 -1.94 75.77
CA LEU A 214 -7.27 -0.96 76.74
C LEU A 214 -8.23 -1.56 77.77
N GLU A 215 -8.91 -2.66 77.44
CA GLU A 215 -9.82 -3.38 78.33
C GLU A 215 -9.10 -4.39 79.26
N GLU A 216 -7.82 -4.68 79.03
CA GLU A 216 -6.99 -5.43 79.97
C GLU A 216 -6.69 -4.57 81.22
N PRO A 217 -7.19 -4.92 82.42
CA PRO A 217 -6.84 -4.20 83.63
C PRO A 217 -5.37 -4.49 84.01
N PRO A 218 -4.68 -3.56 84.70
CA PRO A 218 -3.32 -3.79 85.18
C PRO A 218 -3.27 -5.04 86.08
N ASN A 219 -2.14 -5.75 85.99
CA ASN A 219 -1.84 -7.02 86.67
C ASN A 219 -2.53 -7.19 88.04
N ALA A 220 -3.19 -8.34 88.20
CA ALA A 220 -4.04 -8.69 89.32
C ALA A 220 -3.35 -8.56 90.69
N THR A 221 -3.93 -7.74 91.58
CA THR A 221 -3.87 -8.01 93.03
C THR A 221 -4.94 -9.06 93.38
N PRO A 222 -4.59 -10.15 94.09
CA PRO A 222 -5.49 -11.29 94.26
C PRO A 222 -6.57 -10.97 95.30
N GLY A 223 -7.82 -10.86 94.83
CA GLY A 223 -9.00 -10.73 95.67
C GLY A 223 -10.05 -11.78 95.29
N ILE A 224 -10.12 -12.87 96.08
CA ILE A 224 -10.88 -14.11 95.84
C ILE A 224 -12.39 -13.91 95.67
N MET A 225 -12.94 -12.77 96.07
CA MET A 225 -14.37 -12.45 95.96
C MET A 225 -14.75 -11.63 94.72
N SER A 226 -13.77 -11.08 93.98
CA SER A 226 -14.03 -10.15 92.87
C SER A 226 -14.08 -10.82 91.49
N ASP A 227 -13.47 -12.00 91.35
CA ASP A 227 -13.40 -12.72 90.08
C ASP A 227 -14.65 -13.54 89.80
N SER A 228 -15.27 -14.12 90.82
CA SER A 228 -16.53 -14.88 90.71
C SER A 228 -17.71 -13.97 90.36
N VAL A 229 -17.81 -12.80 90.99
CA VAL A 229 -18.85 -11.80 90.66
C VAL A 229 -18.59 -11.20 89.28
N ARG A 230 -17.34 -10.91 88.90
CA ARG A 230 -17.01 -10.46 87.54
C ARG A 230 -17.29 -11.53 86.47
N LYS A 231 -17.05 -12.80 86.76
CA LYS A 231 -17.36 -13.92 85.86
C LYS A 231 -18.87 -14.06 85.67
N LEU A 232 -19.66 -13.91 86.73
CA LEU A 232 -21.13 -13.87 86.68
C LEU A 232 -21.68 -12.67 85.90
N VAL A 233 -21.10 -11.48 86.10
CA VAL A 233 -21.46 -10.27 85.34
C VAL A 233 -21.07 -10.39 83.86
N ARG A 234 -19.92 -10.99 83.54
CA ARG A 234 -19.53 -11.26 82.14
C ARG A 234 -20.40 -12.33 81.47
N MET A 235 -20.76 -13.41 82.19
CA MET A 235 -21.66 -14.44 81.66
C MET A 235 -23.08 -13.88 81.43
N THR A 236 -23.61 -13.08 82.36
CA THR A 236 -24.92 -12.43 82.20
C THR A 236 -24.93 -11.35 81.12
N ARG A 237 -23.81 -10.66 80.87
CA ARG A 237 -23.71 -9.68 79.77
C ARG A 237 -23.49 -10.32 78.41
N ALA A 238 -22.93 -11.52 78.34
CA ALA A 238 -22.79 -12.30 77.11
C ALA A 238 -24.12 -12.99 76.69
N ASP A 239 -24.97 -13.38 77.66
CA ASP A 239 -26.24 -14.08 77.44
C ASP A 239 -27.49 -13.18 77.31
N THR A 240 -27.35 -11.86 77.26
CA THR A 240 -28.51 -10.92 77.26
C THR A 240 -28.94 -10.43 75.89
N LEU A 241 -28.29 -10.85 74.81
CA LEU A 241 -28.79 -10.56 73.46
C LEU A 241 -29.74 -11.68 73.03
N SER A 242 -31.03 -11.39 72.99
CA SER A 242 -32.00 -12.34 72.42
C SER A 242 -31.64 -12.64 70.97
N LYS A 243 -31.99 -13.83 70.44
CA LYS A 243 -31.72 -14.19 69.04
C LYS A 243 -32.18 -13.10 68.05
N GLY A 244 -33.27 -12.39 68.37
CA GLY A 244 -33.76 -11.25 67.59
C GLY A 244 -32.88 -9.99 67.67
N GLN A 245 -32.24 -9.71 68.82
CA GLN A 245 -31.29 -8.61 68.96
C GLN A 245 -29.96 -8.89 68.23
N LEU A 246 -29.50 -10.15 68.22
CA LEU A 246 -28.34 -10.57 67.41
C LEU A 246 -28.63 -10.39 65.91
N GLN A 247 -29.78 -10.87 65.44
CA GLN A 247 -30.22 -10.70 64.04
C GLN A 247 -30.40 -9.23 63.66
N LEU A 248 -30.91 -8.38 64.56
CA LEU A 248 -31.02 -6.94 64.32
C LEU A 248 -29.64 -6.26 64.27
N ALA A 249 -28.69 -6.68 65.10
CA ALA A 249 -27.33 -6.15 65.05
C ALA A 249 -26.60 -6.56 63.76
N GLU A 250 -26.79 -7.79 63.28
CA GLU A 250 -26.29 -8.25 61.98
C GLU A 250 -26.89 -7.44 60.83
N ARG A 251 -28.23 -7.31 60.78
CA ARG A 251 -28.92 -6.50 59.76
C ARG A 251 -28.49 -5.04 59.77
N ARG A 252 -28.23 -4.45 60.94
CA ARG A 252 -27.72 -3.07 61.05
C ARG A 252 -26.31 -2.95 60.48
N LYS A 253 -25.42 -3.90 60.79
CA LYS A 253 -24.07 -3.95 60.20
C LYS A 253 -24.11 -4.17 58.69
N ASP A 254 -25.05 -4.95 58.19
CA ASP A 254 -25.24 -5.17 56.75
C ASP A 254 -25.75 -3.91 56.05
N LEU A 255 -26.75 -3.24 56.63
CA LEU A 255 -27.24 -1.96 56.12
C LEU A 255 -26.15 -0.89 56.12
N GLU A 256 -25.36 -0.79 57.19
CA GLU A 256 -24.24 0.16 57.26
C GLU A 256 -23.21 -0.12 56.17
N ARG A 257 -22.88 -1.39 55.91
CA ARG A 257 -21.99 -1.78 54.80
C ARG A 257 -22.57 -1.40 53.44
N VAL A 258 -23.85 -1.65 53.21
CA VAL A 258 -24.52 -1.29 51.94
C VAL A 258 -24.57 0.22 51.74
N LEU A 259 -24.87 0.99 52.79
CA LEU A 259 -24.90 2.45 52.74
C LEU A 259 -23.50 3.03 52.47
N ARG A 260 -22.46 2.52 53.12
CA ARG A 260 -21.08 2.94 52.85
C ARG A 260 -20.63 2.60 51.43
N ARG A 261 -21.02 1.42 50.91
CA ARG A 261 -20.79 1.05 49.51
C ARG A 261 -21.47 2.02 48.55
N ALA A 262 -22.75 2.30 48.77
CA ALA A 262 -23.51 3.23 47.95
C ALA A 262 -22.90 4.65 47.97
N GLN A 263 -22.41 5.11 49.13
CA GLN A 263 -21.73 6.41 49.26
C GLN A 263 -20.38 6.48 48.55
N ARG A 264 -19.73 5.34 48.31
CA ARG A 264 -18.41 5.23 47.66
C ARG A 264 -18.50 4.89 46.18
N GLN A 265 -19.71 4.75 45.64
CA GLN A 265 -19.89 4.54 44.21
C GLN A 265 -19.55 5.84 43.48
N LEU A 266 -18.65 5.71 42.50
CA LEU A 266 -18.23 6.80 41.64
C LEU A 266 -19.03 6.66 40.34
N HIS A 267 -19.71 7.73 39.94
CA HIS A 267 -20.60 7.71 38.77
C HIS A 267 -20.06 8.57 37.62
N THR A 268 -19.20 9.53 37.93
CA THR A 268 -18.64 10.48 36.97
C THR A 268 -17.12 10.53 37.04
N GLU A 269 -16.49 11.13 36.04
CA GLU A 269 -15.04 11.38 36.03
C GLU A 269 -14.64 12.40 37.12
N GLU A 270 -15.53 13.34 37.44
CA GLU A 270 -15.34 14.29 38.54
C GLU A 270 -15.34 13.58 39.90
N ASP A 271 -16.18 12.55 40.08
CA ASP A 271 -16.17 11.73 41.29
C ASP A 271 -14.82 10.99 41.44
N ILE A 272 -14.22 10.52 40.34
CA ILE A 272 -12.90 9.88 40.36
C ILE A 272 -11.82 10.90 40.77
N ARG A 273 -11.87 12.14 40.25
CA ARG A 273 -10.94 13.20 40.66
C ARG A 273 -11.10 13.53 42.16
N ALA A 274 -12.32 13.70 42.63
CA ALA A 274 -12.61 13.95 44.04
C ALA A 274 -12.15 12.77 44.93
N ALA A 275 -12.30 11.54 44.45
CA ALA A 275 -11.81 10.35 45.15
C ALA A 275 -10.27 10.30 45.22
N LEU A 276 -9.55 10.72 44.17
CA LEU A 276 -8.09 10.86 44.18
C LEU A 276 -7.62 11.93 45.18
N ASP A 277 -8.33 13.06 45.26
CA ASP A 277 -8.03 14.10 46.24
C ASP A 277 -8.28 13.59 47.66
N TYR A 278 -9.39 12.88 47.87
CA TYR A 278 -9.71 12.26 49.16
C TYR A 278 -8.67 11.21 49.59
N THR A 279 -8.20 10.34 48.69
CA THR A 279 -7.17 9.35 49.04
C THR A 279 -5.83 10.01 49.34
N LYS A 280 -5.52 11.13 48.68
CA LYS A 280 -4.34 11.94 48.98
C LYS A 280 -4.42 12.57 50.38
N GLU A 281 -5.54 13.19 50.73
CA GLU A 281 -5.78 13.73 52.09
C GLU A 281 -5.71 12.62 53.14
N LEU A 282 -6.32 11.46 52.88
CA LEU A 282 -6.29 10.30 53.76
C LEU A 282 -4.86 9.79 53.97
N ARG A 283 -4.06 9.74 52.91
CA ARG A 283 -2.64 9.37 52.98
C ARG A 283 -1.85 10.39 53.80
N GLU A 284 -2.07 11.68 53.58
CA GLU A 284 -1.43 12.74 54.37
C GLU A 284 -1.79 12.61 55.85
N HIS A 285 -3.05 12.35 56.20
CA HIS A 285 -3.48 12.09 57.57
C HIS A 285 -2.84 10.83 58.19
N LEU A 286 -2.75 9.75 57.41
CA LEU A 286 -2.15 8.49 57.87
C LEU A 286 -0.63 8.54 57.95
N THR A 287 0.04 9.42 57.20
CA THR A 287 1.52 9.54 57.17
C THR A 287 2.06 10.73 57.95
N ALA A 288 1.23 11.72 58.30
CA ALA A 288 1.62 12.91 59.04
C ALA A 288 2.29 12.54 60.37
N THR A 289 3.61 12.70 60.44
CA THR A 289 4.38 12.44 61.66
C THR A 289 3.80 13.30 62.78
N PRO A 290 3.49 12.74 63.97
CA PRO A 290 3.01 13.57 65.06
C PRO A 290 4.13 14.57 65.40
N PRO A 291 3.81 15.86 65.64
CA PRO A 291 4.84 16.82 66.03
C PRO A 291 5.56 16.27 67.25
N ARG A 292 6.88 16.15 67.15
CA ARG A 292 7.79 15.69 68.21
C ARG A 292 7.64 16.66 69.39
N ARG A 293 6.72 16.38 70.31
CA ARG A 293 6.44 17.25 71.45
C ARG A 293 7.59 17.12 72.45
N THR A 294 8.38 18.18 72.55
CA THR A 294 8.91 18.65 73.84
C THR A 294 7.76 18.79 74.82
N ASP A 295 8.02 18.39 76.05
CA ASP A 295 7.03 18.17 77.08
C ASP A 295 6.13 19.37 77.41
N LEU A 296 4.99 19.00 77.98
CA LEU A 296 4.16 19.72 78.96
C LEU A 296 2.78 20.18 78.48
N LEU A 297 1.79 19.50 79.08
CA LEU A 297 0.40 19.91 79.29
C LEU A 297 -0.57 19.77 78.10
N LEU A 298 -1.34 18.66 78.11
CA LEU A 298 -2.80 18.55 77.89
C LEU A 298 -3.17 17.11 77.48
N SER A 299 -3.85 16.40 78.38
CA SER A 299 -4.00 14.94 78.44
C SER A 299 -5.15 14.34 77.61
N SER A 300 -5.39 14.81 76.38
CA SER A 300 -6.38 14.20 75.47
C SER A 300 -5.84 13.90 74.06
N SER A 301 -4.70 14.48 73.68
CA SER A 301 -4.09 14.25 72.37
C SER A 301 -3.15 13.03 72.33
N SER A 302 -2.67 12.52 73.48
CA SER A 302 -1.72 11.40 73.48
C SER A 302 -2.38 10.11 73.00
N ARG A 303 -3.56 9.76 73.52
CA ARG A 303 -4.27 8.51 73.14
C ARG A 303 -4.66 8.44 71.67
N LYS A 304 -5.01 9.59 71.06
CA LYS A 304 -5.28 9.66 69.61
C LYS A 304 -4.01 9.44 68.80
N ASN A 305 -2.88 9.98 69.24
CA ASN A 305 -1.59 9.78 68.58
C ASN A 305 -1.09 8.34 68.76
N ASP A 306 -1.26 7.74 69.94
CA ASP A 306 -0.87 6.36 70.23
C ASP A 306 -1.67 5.34 69.38
N PHE A 307 -2.96 5.61 69.16
CA PHE A 307 -3.80 4.81 68.25
C PHE A 307 -3.35 4.95 66.77
N LEU A 308 -3.09 6.17 66.31
CA LEU A 308 -2.61 6.41 64.95
C LEU A 308 -1.23 5.78 64.71
N ASP A 309 -0.36 5.80 65.71
CA ASP A 309 0.96 5.14 65.64
C ASP A 309 0.82 3.61 65.61
N ALA A 310 -0.15 3.03 66.35
CA ALA A 310 -0.49 1.61 66.23
C ALA A 310 -1.00 1.25 64.82
N VAL A 311 -1.92 2.05 64.26
CA VAL A 311 -2.45 1.90 62.88
C VAL A 311 -1.32 1.98 61.84
N ARG A 312 -0.36 2.91 62.00
CA ARG A 312 0.79 3.06 61.11
C ARG A 312 1.79 1.91 61.18
N SER A 313 1.94 1.32 62.35
CA SER A 313 2.88 0.22 62.57
C SER A 313 2.38 -1.12 62.00
N GLU A 314 1.07 -1.24 61.79
CA GLU A 314 0.43 -2.48 61.39
C GLU A 314 0.68 -2.84 59.91
N LYS A 315 1.05 -4.11 59.66
CA LYS A 315 1.41 -4.60 58.32
C LYS A 315 0.22 -4.61 57.35
N GLU A 316 -0.97 -4.94 57.83
CA GLU A 316 -2.19 -5.02 57.02
C GLU A 316 -2.62 -3.62 56.54
N VAL A 317 -2.52 -2.62 57.42
CA VAL A 317 -2.78 -1.22 57.06
C VAL A 317 -1.79 -0.70 56.02
N LYS A 318 -0.49 -1.00 56.16
CA LYS A 318 0.52 -0.64 55.14
C LYS A 318 0.23 -1.27 53.78
N LYS A 319 -0.21 -2.53 53.76
CA LYS A 319 -0.58 -3.22 52.52
C LYS A 319 -1.82 -2.60 51.87
N ALA A 320 -2.84 -2.25 52.66
CA ALA A 320 -4.03 -1.57 52.16
C ALA A 320 -3.72 -0.17 51.60
N ILE A 321 -2.82 0.58 52.26
CA ILE A 321 -2.33 1.87 51.74
C ILE A 321 -1.61 1.68 50.40
N GLN A 322 -0.73 0.68 50.27
CA GLN A 322 -0.07 0.38 48.99
C GLN A 322 -1.05 -0.01 47.88
N GLN A 323 -2.11 -0.77 48.20
CA GLN A 323 -3.17 -1.09 47.23
C GLN A 323 -3.96 0.16 46.80
N MET A 324 -4.21 1.09 47.73
CA MET A 324 -4.85 2.37 47.42
C MET A 324 -3.96 3.25 46.55
N GLU A 325 -2.64 3.22 46.75
CA GLU A 325 -1.66 3.93 45.90
C GLU A 325 -1.66 3.37 44.46
N LEU A 326 -1.65 2.04 44.31
CA LEU A 326 -1.79 1.40 43.01
C LEU A 326 -3.10 1.77 42.31
N TRP A 327 -4.20 1.86 43.08
CA TRP A 327 -5.47 2.36 42.55
C TRP A 327 -5.34 3.81 42.09
N CYS A 328 -4.69 4.69 42.85
CA CYS A 328 -4.47 6.08 42.47
C CYS A 328 -3.67 6.20 41.16
N ASP A 329 -2.59 5.43 41.02
CA ASP A 329 -1.78 5.41 39.80
C ASP A 329 -2.57 4.84 38.60
N SER A 330 -3.44 3.86 38.83
CA SER A 330 -4.31 3.29 37.79
C SER A 330 -5.43 4.26 37.37
N ALA A 331 -6.02 4.99 38.32
CA ALA A 331 -7.13 5.90 38.10
C ALA A 331 -6.65 7.21 37.44
N THR A 332 -5.45 7.67 37.78
CA THR A 332 -4.80 8.80 37.08
C THR A 332 -4.48 8.44 35.63
N ALA A 333 -3.93 7.25 35.36
CA ALA A 333 -3.72 6.77 33.99
C ALA A 333 -5.05 6.66 33.19
N PHE A 334 -6.11 6.17 33.83
CA PHE A 334 -7.45 6.14 33.22
C PHE A 334 -7.94 7.54 32.84
N LEU A 335 -7.83 8.53 33.75
CA LEU A 335 -8.27 9.90 33.49
C LEU A 335 -7.46 10.57 32.37
N VAL A 336 -6.14 10.34 32.31
CA VAL A 336 -5.28 10.87 31.23
C VAL A 336 -5.71 10.31 29.88
N ASN A 337 -5.93 8.99 29.79
CA ASN A 337 -6.40 8.36 28.56
C ASN A 337 -7.77 8.90 28.14
N ARG A 338 -8.68 9.08 29.10
CA ARG A 338 -10.03 9.56 28.84
C ARG A 338 -10.06 11.00 28.34
N GLN A 339 -9.28 11.86 28.99
CA GLN A 339 -9.10 13.25 28.56
C GLN A 339 -8.45 13.34 27.18
N ALA A 340 -7.51 12.45 26.88
CA ALA A 340 -6.88 12.39 25.57
C ALA A 340 -7.84 11.94 24.47
N GLU A 341 -8.68 10.93 24.74
CA GLU A 341 -9.76 10.51 23.83
C GLU A 341 -10.71 11.68 23.53
N ASP A 342 -11.19 12.38 24.57
CA ASP A 342 -12.10 13.51 24.40
C ASP A 342 -11.46 14.68 23.64
N ALA A 343 -10.18 14.98 23.89
CA ALA A 343 -9.44 16.00 23.18
C ALA A 343 -9.28 15.65 21.68
N LEU A 344 -8.91 14.41 21.36
CA LEU A 344 -8.77 13.97 19.97
C LEU A 344 -10.12 13.87 19.26
N GLN A 345 -11.17 13.45 19.95
CA GLN A 345 -12.54 13.42 19.44
C GLN A 345 -13.05 14.84 19.14
N SER A 346 -12.75 15.81 20.01
CA SER A 346 -13.09 17.23 19.81
C SER A 346 -12.30 17.82 18.64
N TYR A 347 -11.02 17.48 18.51
CA TYR A 347 -10.19 17.89 17.38
C TYR A 347 -10.68 17.31 16.05
N TYR A 348 -11.11 16.05 16.04
CA TYR A 348 -11.75 15.43 14.88
C TYR A 348 -13.02 16.20 14.46
N LEU A 349 -13.88 16.56 15.42
CA LEU A 349 -15.10 17.34 15.14
C LEU A 349 -14.75 18.71 14.55
N LEU A 350 -13.77 19.42 15.13
CA LEU A 350 -13.28 20.70 14.61
C LEU A 350 -12.76 20.57 13.16
N LEU A 351 -11.98 19.53 12.86
CA LEU A 351 -11.49 19.29 11.51
C LEU A 351 -12.64 18.95 10.53
N ALA A 352 -13.62 18.18 10.97
CA ALA A 352 -14.79 17.87 10.16
C ALA A 352 -15.62 19.13 9.86
N GLU A 353 -15.84 20.00 10.86
CA GLU A 353 -16.55 21.27 10.71
C GLU A 353 -15.81 22.26 9.80
N THR A 354 -14.48 22.35 9.91
CA THR A 354 -13.71 23.22 9.02
C THR A 354 -13.75 22.74 7.56
N LEU A 355 -13.79 21.42 7.32
CA LEU A 355 -13.96 20.86 5.98
C LEU A 355 -15.35 21.13 5.38
N THR A 356 -16.40 21.12 6.20
CA THR A 356 -17.78 21.39 5.73
C THR A 356 -18.04 22.88 5.57
N ALA A 357 -17.54 23.73 6.48
CA ALA A 357 -17.72 25.18 6.43
C ALA A 357 -17.04 25.84 5.22
N VAL A 358 -15.90 25.31 4.74
CA VAL A 358 -15.25 25.76 3.51
C VAL A 358 -16.14 25.58 2.26
N ASN A 359 -17.15 24.69 2.32
CA ASN A 359 -18.11 24.51 1.23
C ASN A 359 -19.34 25.45 1.29
N GLU A 360 -19.58 26.14 2.42
CA GLU A 360 -20.71 27.07 2.57
C GLU A 360 -20.38 28.52 2.19
N VAL A 361 -19.09 28.88 2.12
CA VAL A 361 -18.64 30.17 1.60
C VAL A 361 -18.56 30.11 0.08
N LYS A 362 -19.71 30.18 -0.60
CA LYS A 362 -19.79 30.41 -2.05
C LYS A 362 -20.73 31.56 -2.38
#